data_AF-A0A9N9E5N3-F1
#
_entry.id   AF-A0A9N9E5N3-F1
#
_cell.length_a   1.000
_cell.length_b   1.000
_cell.length_c   1.000
_cell.angle_alpha   90.00
_cell.angle_beta   90.00
_cell.angle_gamma   90.00
#
_symmetry.space_group_name_H-M   'P 1'
#
loop_
_entity.id
_entity.type
_entity.pdbx_description
1 polymer ?
#
loop_
_entity_poly.entity_id
_entity_poly.type
_entity_poly.pdbx_seq_one_letter_code
_entity_poly.pdbx_strand_id
1 'polypeptide(L)'
;TVVIKITYVSELKHDSENERIRFVLPTTIAPRYGSSYGSPLNPRSNDGKVLVPGNESPVLNATLTVEVTCRMTSMITSIESSSHLITTELNIGGDNKVAKIQLAEDVSYLEKDFVLVARSKDLDQPRAFLEYNPRTETNCIMLTMVPYLASIKSKPTELIFIIDRSGSMEGEPIKKAKEALELILRSLPED
;
A
#
# COMPACT_ATOMS: atom_id res chain seq x y z
N THR A 1 -22.92 -7.84 22.55
CA THR A 1 -22.00 -7.12 21.65
C THR A 1 -20.58 -7.45 22.02
N VAL A 2 -19.75 -7.85 21.05
CA VAL A 2 -18.32 -8.09 21.26
C VAL A 2 -17.57 -6.90 20.68
N VAL A 3 -16.63 -6.34 21.44
CA VAL A 3 -15.79 -5.21 20.99
C VAL A 3 -14.36 -5.71 20.90
N ILE A 4 -13.76 -5.56 19.72
CA ILE A 4 -12.37 -5.93 19.46
C ILE A 4 -11.60 -4.64 19.20
N LYS A 5 -10.49 -4.43 19.94
CA LYS A 5 -9.59 -3.31 19.75
C LYS A 5 -8.20 -3.83 19.40
N ILE A 6 -7.69 -3.39 18.25
CA ILE A 6 -6.35 -3.74 17.77
C ILE A 6 -5.53 -2.45 17.74
N THR A 7 -4.28 -2.53 18.15
CA THR A 7 -3.32 -1.43 18.06
C THR A 7 -2.02 -2.00 17.53
N TYR A 8 -1.47 -1.37 16.49
CA TYR A 8 -0.27 -1.82 15.82
C TYR A 8 0.53 -0.60 15.33
N VAL A 9 1.77 -0.86 14.98
CA VAL A 9 2.67 0.11 14.35
C VAL A 9 3.08 -0.46 13.00
N SER A 10 3.12 0.38 11.98
CA SER A 10 3.60 0.02 10.65
C SER A 10 4.46 1.14 10.10
N GLU A 11 5.48 0.77 9.34
CA GLU A 11 6.23 1.71 8.52
C GLU A 11 5.36 2.18 7.35
N LEU A 12 5.49 3.45 6.98
CA LEU A 12 4.81 4.02 5.83
C LEU A 12 5.71 3.94 4.60
N LYS A 13 5.14 3.55 3.47
CA LYS A 13 5.91 3.44 2.23
C LYS A 13 6.19 4.84 1.67
N HIS A 14 7.46 5.11 1.38
CA HIS A 14 7.90 6.31 0.67
C HIS A 14 8.11 5.97 -0.80
N ASP A 15 7.37 6.65 -1.67
CA ASP A 15 7.59 6.66 -3.11
C ASP A 15 8.58 7.79 -3.42
N SER A 16 9.84 7.41 -3.66
CA SER A 16 10.93 8.37 -3.91
C SER A 16 10.84 9.05 -5.27
N GLU A 17 10.19 8.44 -6.26
CA GLU A 17 10.07 9.05 -7.59
C GLU A 17 9.09 10.22 -7.59
N ASN A 18 8.04 10.10 -6.77
CA ASN A 18 6.95 11.07 -6.73
C ASN A 18 6.86 11.88 -5.43
N GLU A 19 7.82 11.72 -4.52
CA GLU A 19 7.89 12.37 -3.19
C GLU A 19 6.57 12.23 -2.42
N ARG A 20 6.08 10.99 -2.30
CA ARG A 20 4.80 10.68 -1.66
C ARG A 20 4.98 9.70 -0.52
N ILE A 21 4.26 9.93 0.58
CA ILE A 21 4.10 8.95 1.65
C ILE A 21 2.73 8.32 1.52
N ARG A 22 2.69 6.99 1.47
CA ARG A 22 1.45 6.22 1.30
C ARG A 22 1.15 5.41 2.56
N PHE A 23 -0.05 5.59 3.09
CA PHE A 23 -0.67 4.72 4.09
C PHE A 23 -1.77 3.89 3.44
N VAL A 24 -1.84 2.61 3.80
CA VAL A 24 -2.88 1.69 3.36
C VAL A 24 -3.45 0.99 4.59
N LEU A 25 -4.75 1.13 4.80
CA LEU A 25 -5.50 0.35 5.78
C LEU A 25 -6.29 -0.72 5.02
N PRO A 26 -5.92 -2.00 5.16
CA PRO A 26 -6.68 -3.09 4.57
C PRO A 26 -8.05 -3.17 5.23
N THR A 27 -9.10 -3.02 4.43
CA THR A 27 -10.50 -3.08 4.88
C THR A 27 -11.29 -4.14 4.13
N THR A 28 -10.73 -4.65 3.02
CA THR A 28 -11.37 -5.68 2.20
C THR A 28 -11.53 -6.98 2.98
N ILE A 29 -12.77 -7.43 3.15
CA ILE A 29 -13.07 -8.73 3.76
C ILE A 29 -13.00 -9.79 2.66
N ALA A 30 -12.03 -10.69 2.74
CA ALA A 30 -11.96 -11.82 1.82
C ALA A 30 -13.23 -12.69 1.92
N PRO A 31 -13.75 -13.22 0.80
CA PRO A 31 -14.87 -14.15 0.84
C PRO A 31 -14.58 -15.29 1.79
N ARG A 32 -15.56 -15.67 2.62
CA ARG A 32 -15.41 -16.87 3.45
C ARG A 32 -15.30 -18.08 2.53
N TYR A 33 -14.23 -18.85 2.68
CA TYR A 33 -14.10 -20.14 2.02
C TYR A 33 -15.16 -21.10 2.58
N GLY A 34 -16.00 -21.69 1.72
CA GLY A 34 -16.79 -22.88 2.09
C GLY A 34 -18.30 -22.94 1.80
N SER A 35 -18.85 -22.30 0.75
CA SER A 35 -20.25 -22.60 0.38
C SER A 35 -20.36 -23.76 -0.63
N SER A 36 -20.11 -25.00 -0.17
CA SER A 36 -20.56 -26.19 -0.89
C SER A 36 -21.99 -26.55 -0.48
N TYR A 37 -22.96 -25.71 -0.83
CA TYR A 37 -24.37 -26.11 -0.80
C TYR A 37 -24.90 -26.12 -2.23
N GLY A 38 -24.91 -27.31 -2.85
CA GLY A 38 -25.81 -27.56 -3.98
C GLY A 38 -25.26 -28.21 -5.25
N SER A 39 -24.00 -28.61 -5.36
CA SER A 39 -23.58 -29.41 -6.53
C SER A 39 -23.60 -30.91 -6.20
N PRO A 40 -24.37 -31.75 -6.92
CA PRO A 40 -24.34 -33.19 -6.71
C PRO A 40 -22.95 -33.72 -7.00
N LEU A 41 -22.34 -34.35 -5.99
CA LEU A 41 -21.03 -34.97 -6.05
C LEU A 41 -21.02 -36.03 -7.18
N ASN A 42 -20.29 -35.78 -8.26
CA ASN A 42 -19.78 -36.84 -9.13
C ASN A 42 -18.56 -37.46 -8.44
N PRO A 43 -18.60 -38.73 -8.01
CA PRO A 43 -17.56 -39.32 -7.14
C PRO A 43 -16.32 -39.79 -7.92
N ARG A 44 -15.88 -39.07 -8.97
CA ARG A 44 -14.82 -39.54 -9.88
C ARG A 44 -13.65 -38.61 -10.16
N SER A 45 -13.54 -37.44 -9.53
CA SER A 45 -12.32 -36.63 -9.61
C SER A 45 -11.58 -36.63 -8.27
N ASN A 46 -10.40 -37.24 -8.26
CA ASN A 46 -9.42 -37.14 -7.19
C ASN A 46 -8.56 -35.86 -7.34
N ASP A 47 -9.14 -34.80 -7.93
CA ASP A 47 -8.47 -33.51 -8.09
C ASP A 47 -8.63 -32.71 -6.81
N GLY A 48 -7.50 -32.24 -6.28
CA GLY A 48 -7.41 -31.45 -5.06
C GLY A 48 -8.53 -30.42 -4.99
N LYS A 49 -9.27 -30.45 -3.88
CA LYS A 49 -10.45 -29.62 -3.62
C LYS A 49 -10.15 -28.17 -4.01
N VAL A 50 -10.62 -27.76 -5.18
CA VAL A 50 -10.62 -26.36 -5.59
C VAL A 50 -11.57 -25.65 -4.63
N LEU A 51 -11.00 -24.89 -3.70
CA LEU A 51 -11.77 -24.03 -2.81
C LEU A 51 -12.34 -22.90 -3.65
N VAL A 52 -13.57 -23.07 -4.13
CA VAL A 52 -14.30 -22.02 -4.81
C VAL A 52 -14.64 -20.95 -3.75
N PRO A 53 -14.23 -19.68 -3.93
CA PRO A 53 -14.67 -18.60 -3.06
C PRO A 53 -16.20 -18.62 -3.02
N GLY A 54 -16.79 -18.63 -1.82
CA GLY A 54 -18.24 -18.60 -1.71
C GLY A 54 -18.78 -17.35 -2.38
N ASN A 55 -19.83 -17.49 -3.20
CA ASN A 55 -20.57 -16.38 -3.82
C ASN A 55 -21.35 -15.53 -2.80
N GLU A 56 -20.91 -15.48 -1.55
CA GLU A 56 -21.58 -14.67 -0.53
C GLU A 56 -21.38 -13.20 -0.85
N SER A 57 -22.50 -12.48 -0.96
CA SER A 57 -22.54 -11.04 -1.18
C SER A 57 -21.64 -10.32 -0.19
N PRO A 58 -21.05 -9.17 -0.58
CA PRO A 58 -20.28 -8.33 0.35
C PRO A 58 -21.11 -8.08 1.62
N VAL A 59 -20.44 -7.91 2.76
CA VAL A 59 -21.11 -7.64 4.03
C VAL A 59 -21.90 -6.32 3.91
N LEU A 60 -23.17 -6.43 3.53
CA LEU A 60 -24.10 -5.33 3.48
C LEU A 60 -24.42 -4.97 4.95
N ASN A 61 -24.22 -3.71 5.32
CA ASN A 61 -24.37 -3.14 6.68
C ASN A 61 -23.10 -3.09 7.55
N ALA A 62 -21.91 -2.99 6.96
CA ALA A 62 -20.71 -2.61 7.70
C ALA A 62 -20.46 -1.11 7.56
N THR A 63 -20.41 -0.36 8.66
CA THR A 63 -20.03 1.06 8.63
C THR A 63 -18.53 1.20 8.89
N LEU A 64 -17.86 1.99 8.06
CA LEU A 64 -16.45 2.33 8.22
C LEU A 64 -16.31 3.81 8.57
N THR A 65 -15.65 4.07 9.69
CA THR A 65 -15.22 5.42 10.07
C THR A 65 -13.71 5.41 10.21
N VAL A 66 -13.05 6.35 9.55
CA VAL A 66 -11.60 6.52 9.61
C VAL A 66 -11.31 7.96 10.01
N GLU A 67 -10.51 8.12 11.06
CA GLU A 67 -9.94 9.39 11.47
C GLU A 67 -8.42 9.25 11.47
N VAL A 68 -7.75 10.16 10.77
CA VAL A 68 -6.28 10.17 10.67
C VAL A 68 -5.76 11.52 11.12
N THR A 69 -4.80 11.51 12.04
CA THR A 69 -3.94 12.67 12.30
C THR A 69 -2.61 12.45 11.60
N CYS A 70 -2.33 13.26 10.60
CA CYS A 70 -1.10 13.21 9.83
C CYS A 70 -0.12 14.26 10.36
N ARG A 71 1.08 13.83 10.74
CA ARG A 71 2.18 14.71 11.17
C ARG A 71 3.41 14.47 10.31
N MET A 72 3.91 15.52 9.68
CA MET A 72 5.12 15.48 8.84
C MET A 72 6.28 16.26 9.49
N THR A 73 7.50 16.07 8.99
CA THR A 73 8.68 16.85 9.43
C THR A 73 8.68 18.28 8.87
N SER A 74 8.00 18.47 7.75
CA SER A 74 7.91 19.71 6.97
C SER A 74 6.45 20.06 6.65
N MET A 75 6.24 21.21 6.02
CA MET A 75 4.90 21.69 5.64
C MET A 75 4.19 20.66 4.76
N ILE A 76 2.94 20.33 5.09
CA ILE A 76 2.09 19.47 4.26
C ILE A 76 1.63 20.28 3.04
N THR A 77 1.83 19.74 1.85
CA THR A 77 1.48 20.41 0.59
C THR A 77 0.17 19.87 -0.01
N SER A 78 -0.08 18.56 0.13
CA SER A 78 -1.32 17.94 -0.35
C SER A 78 -1.63 16.67 0.45
N ILE A 79 -2.90 16.37 0.64
CA ILE A 79 -3.37 15.07 1.11
C ILE A 79 -4.52 14.61 0.22
N GLU A 80 -4.41 13.38 -0.29
CA GLU A 80 -5.32 12.82 -1.26
C GLU A 80 -5.63 11.36 -0.91
N SER A 81 -6.79 10.87 -1.32
CA SER A 81 -7.14 9.46 -1.27
C SER A 81 -7.62 9.01 -2.65
N SER A 82 -7.04 7.94 -3.16
CA SER A 82 -7.45 7.34 -4.44
C SER A 82 -8.58 6.32 -4.29
N SER A 83 -9.01 6.06 -3.06
CA SER A 83 -9.91 4.95 -2.71
C SER A 83 -11.29 5.42 -2.23
N HIS A 84 -11.31 6.47 -1.39
CA HIS A 84 -12.49 7.01 -0.73
C HIS A 84 -12.46 8.54 -0.73
N LEU A 85 -13.63 9.17 -0.65
CA LEU A 85 -13.75 10.62 -0.50
C LEU A 85 -13.39 11.05 0.93
N ILE A 86 -12.55 12.09 1.05
CA ILE A 86 -12.04 12.56 2.34
C ILE A 86 -12.24 14.07 2.51
N THR A 87 -12.45 14.48 3.75
CA THR A 87 -12.36 15.88 4.18
C THR A 87 -11.02 16.06 4.90
N THR A 88 -10.30 17.12 4.56
CA THR A 88 -8.98 17.41 5.13
C THR A 88 -8.97 18.79 5.75
N GLU A 89 -8.55 18.86 7.02
CA GLU A 89 -8.26 20.09 7.74
C GLU A 89 -6.74 20.22 7.88
N LEU A 90 -6.16 21.20 7.17
CA LEU A 90 -4.73 21.51 7.24
C LEU A 90 -4.45 22.57 8.31
N ASN A 91 -3.19 22.66 8.75
CA ASN A 91 -2.71 23.68 9.68
C ASN A 91 -3.37 23.63 11.07
N ILE A 92 -3.56 22.42 11.59
CA ILE A 92 -4.22 22.21 12.89
C ILE A 92 -3.44 22.92 13.99
N GLY A 93 -4.12 23.81 14.74
CA GLY A 93 -3.48 24.59 15.81
C GLY A 93 -2.41 25.57 15.31
N GLY A 94 -2.44 25.96 14.04
CA GLY A 94 -1.42 26.82 13.41
C GLY A 94 -0.16 26.09 12.97
N ASP A 95 -0.07 24.76 13.17
CA ASP A 95 1.06 23.94 12.73
C ASP A 95 0.81 23.39 11.33
N ASN A 96 1.49 23.95 10.33
CA ASN A 96 1.37 23.54 8.92
C ASN A 96 1.95 22.16 8.59
N LYS A 97 2.48 21.47 9.61
CA LYS A 97 2.97 20.10 9.53
C LYS A 97 1.95 19.08 10.01
N VAL A 98 0.79 19.53 10.50
CA VAL A 98 -0.26 18.68 11.05
C VAL A 98 -1.57 18.87 10.28
N ALA A 99 -2.17 17.75 9.92
CA ALA A 99 -3.48 17.70 9.28
C ALA A 99 -4.39 16.66 9.95
N LYS A 100 -5.69 16.93 9.95
CA LYS A 100 -6.73 15.96 10.29
C LYS A 100 -7.50 15.56 9.05
N ILE A 101 -7.76 14.26 8.94
CA ILE A 101 -8.45 13.67 7.80
C ILE A 101 -9.58 12.78 8.31
N GLN A 102 -10.74 12.93 7.71
CA GLN A 102 -11.91 12.09 7.96
C GLN A 102 -12.54 11.67 6.63
N LEU A 103 -13.29 10.57 6.62
CA LEU A 103 -14.11 10.22 5.47
C LEU A 103 -15.20 11.28 5.28
N ALA A 104 -15.39 11.72 4.04
CA ALA A 104 -16.44 12.67 3.67
C ALA A 104 -17.77 11.98 3.31
N GLU A 105 -17.74 10.66 3.21
CA GLU A 105 -18.86 9.82 2.80
C GLU A 105 -19.16 8.76 3.87
N ASP A 106 -20.42 8.36 3.97
CA ASP A 106 -20.83 7.22 4.79
C ASP A 106 -20.53 5.92 4.05
N VAL A 107 -19.38 5.33 4.36
CA VAL A 107 -18.95 4.06 3.78
C VAL A 107 -19.71 2.91 4.45
N SER A 108 -20.61 2.29 3.70
CA SER A 108 -21.43 1.13 4.12
C SER A 108 -20.97 -0.21 3.52
N TYR A 109 -19.82 -0.21 2.83
CA TYR A 109 -19.23 -1.32 2.11
C TYR A 109 -17.75 -1.49 2.47
N LEU A 110 -17.21 -2.71 2.36
CA LEU A 110 -15.82 -3.04 2.68
C LEU A 110 -15.15 -3.80 1.53
N GLU A 111 -15.17 -3.20 0.33
CA GLU A 111 -14.70 -3.84 -0.92
C GLU A 111 -13.31 -3.39 -1.35
N LYS A 112 -12.85 -2.22 -0.87
CA LYS A 112 -11.57 -1.62 -1.24
C LYS A 112 -10.87 -1.10 -0.01
N ASP A 113 -9.56 -1.24 -0.01
CA ASP A 113 -8.71 -0.73 1.05
C ASP A 113 -8.70 0.80 1.09
N PHE A 114 -8.59 1.37 2.28
CA PHE A 114 -8.41 2.82 2.43
C PHE A 114 -6.95 3.19 2.16
N VAL A 115 -6.73 4.04 1.17
CA VAL A 115 -5.42 4.51 0.73
C VAL A 115 -5.34 6.01 0.90
N LEU A 116 -4.39 6.45 1.73
CA LEU A 116 -4.07 7.86 1.94
C LEU A 116 -2.68 8.17 1.40
N VAL A 117 -2.58 9.25 0.64
CA VAL A 117 -1.33 9.73 0.06
C VAL A 117 -1.10 11.16 0.54
N ALA A 118 0.01 11.38 1.24
CA ALA A 118 0.41 12.69 1.72
C ALA A 118 1.69 13.15 1.03
N ARG A 119 1.75 14.44 0.72
CA ARG A 119 2.96 15.13 0.25
C ARG A 119 3.34 16.21 1.23
N SER A 120 4.63 16.42 1.36
CA SER A 120 5.22 17.44 2.21
C SER A 120 6.45 18.01 1.51
N LYS A 121 6.84 19.22 1.89
CA LYS A 121 8.07 19.83 1.39
C LYS A 121 9.30 19.04 1.86
N ASP A 122 10.36 19.02 1.07
CA ASP A 122 11.67 18.48 1.47
C ASP A 122 11.62 16.98 1.86
N LEU A 123 10.75 16.19 1.21
CA LEU A 123 10.64 14.74 1.46
C LEU A 123 11.85 13.95 0.92
N ASP A 124 12.61 14.55 0.03
CA ASP A 124 13.88 14.10 -0.53
C ASP A 124 15.09 14.41 0.37
N GLN A 125 14.90 15.17 1.45
CA GLN A 125 15.95 15.52 2.39
C GLN A 125 16.01 14.54 3.58
N PRO A 126 17.19 14.35 4.20
CA PRO A 126 17.31 13.58 5.44
C PRO A 126 16.42 14.17 6.54
N ARG A 127 15.70 13.30 7.25
CA ARG A 127 14.73 13.72 8.27
C ARG A 127 14.70 12.78 9.47
N ALA A 128 14.25 13.29 10.61
CA ALA A 128 14.10 12.50 11.83
C ALA A 128 12.77 12.81 12.53
N PHE A 129 12.12 11.78 13.05
CA PHE A 129 11.02 11.89 14.00
C PHE A 129 11.51 11.49 15.38
N LEU A 130 11.19 12.31 16.38
CA LEU A 130 11.47 12.03 17.79
C LEU A 130 10.13 11.91 18.51
N GLU A 131 9.91 10.77 19.15
CA GLU A 131 8.73 10.52 19.99
C GLU A 131 9.17 10.21 21.41
N TYR A 132 8.55 10.89 22.38
CA TYR A 132 8.80 10.66 23.81
C TYR A 132 7.72 9.73 24.38
N ASN A 133 8.14 8.66 25.04
CA ASN A 133 7.24 7.78 25.77
C ASN A 133 7.24 8.13 27.27
N PRO A 134 6.20 8.79 27.80
CA PRO A 134 6.15 9.19 29.21
C PRO A 134 6.02 8.00 30.18
N ARG A 135 5.61 6.81 29.71
CA ARG A 135 5.48 5.61 30.57
C ARG A 135 6.84 4.99 30.86
N THR A 136 7.74 5.00 29.87
CA THR A 136 9.08 4.40 29.99
C THR A 136 10.16 5.46 30.20
N GLU A 137 9.80 6.75 30.14
CA GLU A 137 10.73 7.89 30.19
C GLU A 137 11.84 7.81 29.14
N THR A 138 11.52 7.25 27.96
CA THR A 138 12.48 7.05 26.87
C THR A 138 12.11 7.81 25.62
N ASN A 139 13.12 8.16 24.83
CA ASN A 139 12.97 8.73 23.50
C ASN A 139 13.14 7.64 22.43
N CYS A 140 12.28 7.65 21.41
CA CYS A 140 12.43 6.86 20.20
C CYS A 140 12.70 7.80 19.02
N ILE A 141 13.71 7.48 18.21
CA ILE A 141 14.05 8.25 17.02
C ILE A 141 13.92 7.36 15.79
N MET A 142 13.16 7.83 14.80
CA MET A 142 13.14 7.26 13.46
C MET A 142 13.92 8.20 12.53
N LEU A 143 15.02 7.71 11.95
CA LEU A 143 15.85 8.44 11.00
C LEU A 143 15.58 7.95 9.58
N THR A 144 15.28 8.86 8.67
CA THR A 144 15.19 8.59 7.23
C THR A 144 16.36 9.28 6.54
N MET A 145 17.25 8.50 5.94
CA MET A 145 18.36 8.98 5.14
C MET A 145 18.00 8.86 3.66
N VAL A 146 18.06 9.96 2.92
CA VAL A 146 17.85 10.00 1.47
C VAL A 146 19.19 10.39 0.84
N PRO A 147 20.06 9.41 0.50
CA PRO A 147 21.39 9.72 -0.02
C PRO A 147 21.27 10.30 -1.43
N TYR A 148 21.75 11.54 -1.61
CA TYR A 148 21.91 12.13 -2.94
C TYR A 148 23.23 11.65 -3.56
N LEU A 149 23.13 10.76 -4.54
CA LEU A 149 24.29 10.24 -5.26
C LEU A 149 24.55 11.11 -6.50
N ALA A 150 25.10 12.30 -6.27
CA ALA A 150 25.34 13.37 -7.25
C ALA A 150 26.10 12.95 -8.53
N SER A 151 26.75 11.78 -8.52
CA SER A 151 27.53 11.27 -9.63
C SER A 151 27.92 9.82 -9.33
N ILE A 152 27.01 8.87 -9.51
CA ILE A 152 27.47 7.55 -9.94
C ILE A 152 27.84 7.75 -11.40
N LYS A 153 29.13 7.96 -11.68
CA LYS A 153 29.62 7.80 -13.06
C LYS A 153 29.11 6.45 -13.53
N SER A 154 28.37 6.41 -14.64
CA SER A 154 27.87 5.17 -15.23
C SER A 154 29.02 4.17 -15.23
N LYS A 155 28.94 3.18 -14.35
CA LYS A 155 29.92 2.11 -14.33
C LYS A 155 29.43 1.12 -15.38
N PRO A 156 30.34 0.57 -16.21
CA PRO A 156 29.98 -0.54 -17.08
C PRO A 156 29.29 -1.61 -16.23
N THR A 157 28.02 -1.85 -16.53
CA THR A 157 27.16 -2.74 -15.75
C THR A 157 26.78 -3.90 -16.64
N GLU A 158 27.16 -5.11 -16.25
CA GLU A 158 26.73 -6.33 -16.92
C GLU A 158 25.37 -6.75 -16.36
N LEU A 159 24.36 -6.87 -17.23
CA LEU A 159 23.01 -7.31 -16.87
C LEU A 159 22.73 -8.66 -17.52
N ILE A 160 22.51 -9.69 -16.70
CA ILE A 160 22.18 -11.04 -17.15
C ILE A 160 20.71 -11.32 -16.82
N PHE A 161 19.88 -11.52 -17.85
CA PHE A 161 18.46 -11.85 -17.69
C PHE A 161 18.25 -13.36 -17.76
N ILE A 162 17.71 -13.94 -16.68
CA ILE A 162 17.34 -15.36 -16.62
C ILE A 162 15.82 -15.45 -16.69
N ILE A 163 15.29 -16.14 -17.70
CA ILE A 163 13.85 -16.22 -17.97
C ILE A 163 13.42 -17.68 -17.93
N ASP A 164 12.40 -17.97 -17.12
CA ASP A 164 11.77 -19.29 -17.09
C ASP A 164 11.05 -19.57 -18.43
N ARG A 165 11.23 -20.79 -18.92
CA ARG A 165 10.62 -21.32 -20.15
C ARG A 165 9.90 -22.65 -19.92
N SER A 166 9.58 -22.96 -18.66
CA SER A 166 8.77 -24.10 -18.27
C SER A 166 7.40 -24.09 -18.99
N GLY A 167 6.71 -25.24 -18.99
CA GLY A 167 5.40 -25.36 -19.65
C GLY A 167 4.34 -24.39 -19.14
N SER A 168 4.42 -23.95 -17.88
CA SER A 168 3.51 -22.93 -17.32
C SER A 168 3.68 -21.54 -17.93
N MET A 169 4.78 -21.30 -18.63
CA MET A 169 5.03 -20.04 -19.32
C MET A 169 4.37 -19.98 -20.70
N GLU A 170 3.82 -21.09 -21.21
CA GLU A 170 3.19 -21.16 -22.52
C GLU A 170 1.99 -20.19 -22.63
N GLY A 171 1.86 -19.55 -23.79
CA GLY A 171 0.79 -18.59 -24.06
C GLY A 171 1.12 -17.17 -23.59
N GLU A 172 0.26 -16.60 -22.74
CA GLU A 172 0.34 -15.19 -22.33
C GLU A 172 1.53 -14.84 -21.42
N PRO A 173 1.95 -15.67 -20.45
CA PRO A 173 3.06 -15.32 -19.56
C PRO A 173 4.36 -15.05 -20.33
N ILE A 174 4.74 -15.90 -21.29
CA ILE A 174 5.96 -15.70 -22.08
C ILE A 174 5.88 -14.49 -23.02
N LYS A 175 4.68 -14.12 -23.51
CA LYS A 175 4.51 -12.90 -24.33
C LYS A 175 4.76 -11.65 -23.50
N LYS A 176 4.16 -11.56 -22.31
CA LYS A 176 4.37 -10.44 -21.38
C LYS A 176 5.84 -10.36 -20.93
N ALA A 177 6.49 -11.50 -20.72
CA ALA A 177 7.92 -11.53 -20.41
C ALA A 177 8.77 -10.91 -21.54
N LYS A 178 8.43 -11.16 -22.80
CA LYS A 178 9.11 -10.54 -23.96
C LYS A 178 8.87 -9.03 -24.02
N GLU A 179 7.62 -8.60 -23.87
CA GLU A 179 7.27 -7.16 -23.88
C GLU A 179 7.99 -6.39 -22.77
N ALA A 180 8.04 -6.96 -21.57
CA ALA A 180 8.78 -6.39 -20.45
C ALA A 180 10.29 -6.33 -20.75
N LEU A 181 10.87 -7.39 -21.32
CA LEU A 181 12.29 -7.40 -21.68
C LEU A 181 12.62 -6.37 -22.76
N GLU A 182 11.77 -6.20 -23.77
CA GLU A 182 11.94 -5.16 -24.79
C GLU A 182 11.95 -3.75 -24.18
N LEU A 183 11.06 -3.50 -23.22
CA LEU A 183 11.00 -2.21 -22.53
C LEU A 183 12.25 -1.97 -21.68
N ILE A 184 12.73 -2.99 -20.97
CA ILE A 184 13.97 -2.91 -20.19
C ILE A 184 15.16 -2.62 -21.10
N LEU A 185 15.33 -3.36 -22.20
CA LEU A 185 16.44 -3.18 -23.13
C LEU A 185 16.45 -1.79 -23.77
N ARG A 186 15.29 -1.22 -24.09
CA ARG A 186 15.17 0.17 -24.60
C ARG A 186 15.43 1.23 -23.54
N SER A 187 15.34 0.88 -22.27
CA SER A 187 15.51 1.79 -21.13
C SER A 187 16.92 1.73 -20.54
N LEU A 188 17.79 0.84 -21.06
CA LEU A 188 19.19 0.82 -20.67
C LEU A 188 19.90 2.09 -21.17
N PRO A 189 20.76 2.71 -20.35
CA PRO A 189 21.52 3.88 -20.78
C PRO A 189 22.44 3.51 -21.94
N GLU A 190 22.54 4.40 -22.93
CA GLU A 190 23.56 4.31 -23.97
C GLU A 190 24.94 4.60 -23.33
N ASP A 191 25.95 3.79 -23.69
CA ASP A 191 27.34 3.99 -23.26
C ASP A 191 27.94 5.29 -23.81
#